data_AF-A0A517VJY9-F1
#
_entry.id   AF-A0A517VJY9-F1
#
_cell.length_a   1.000
_cell.length_b   1.000
_cell.length_c   1.000
_cell.angle_alpha   90.00
_cell.angle_beta   90.00
_cell.angle_gamma   90.00
#
_symmetry.space_group_name_H-M   'P 1'
#
loop_
_entity.id
_entity.type
_entity.pdbx_description
1 polymer ?
#
loop_
_entity_poly.entity_id
_entity_poly.type
_entity_poly.pdbx_seq_one_letter_code
_entity_poly.pdbx_strand_id
1 'polypeptide(L)'
;MKSTLPVRRFIHTNGRWVNLAVEEETVISYSGTNRSTVPYFGRVKHETHTPRAGRSADEELEKLAADFKRRNYLEITPTKKPAGETKINGLWRRLENWHCEHTPVFCRWPLAPGASEREIQAFEKTIGAKLPADMRASYLRHNGSARVKLLAVIGEGEWVNLQESAKHWKFFQDIRPSLEAAGFLKPPLGPMKEVQISPGWIPISDNSGGDHLCIDLDPAKGGKVGQLFSYWHEYGAWRIVAPSFTAFLERLLKHLEQGKYAFDECGQLAPVKGPSAYEVSKVQDYFQKD
;
A
#
# COMPACT_ATOMS: atom_id res chain seq x y z
N MET A 1 -21.35 5.78 15.25
CA MET A 1 -20.83 7.15 15.35
C MET A 1 -19.38 7.13 14.90
N LYS A 2 -18.97 7.99 13.94
CA LYS A 2 -17.55 8.21 13.70
C LYS A 2 -17.02 8.90 14.95
N SER A 3 -16.14 8.24 15.70
CA SER A 3 -15.40 8.89 16.79
C SER A 3 -14.68 10.11 16.22
N THR A 4 -15.04 11.31 16.69
CA THR A 4 -14.45 12.59 16.30
C THR A 4 -13.22 12.94 17.13
N LEU A 5 -12.66 11.97 17.86
CA LEU A 5 -11.60 12.20 18.81
C LEU A 5 -10.25 12.23 18.06
N PRO A 6 -9.34 13.16 18.38
CA PRO A 6 -8.09 13.33 17.67
C PRO A 6 -7.23 12.06 17.81
N VAL A 7 -7.08 11.31 16.72
CA VAL A 7 -6.18 10.16 16.67
C VAL A 7 -4.77 10.65 16.33
N ARG A 8 -3.82 10.40 17.23
CA ARG A 8 -2.39 10.65 16.96
C ARG A 8 -1.69 9.35 16.65
N ARG A 9 -0.93 9.29 15.56
CA ARG A 9 -0.33 8.06 15.04
C ARG A 9 1.18 8.16 15.03
N PHE A 10 1.85 7.10 15.46
CA PHE A 10 3.29 7.06 15.66
C PHE A 10 3.90 5.78 15.10
N ILE A 11 5.03 5.90 14.40
CA ILE A 11 5.83 4.77 13.89
C ILE A 11 7.28 4.90 14.38
N HIS A 12 7.84 3.82 14.89
CA HIS A 12 9.25 3.71 15.21
C HIS A 12 10.02 3.02 14.08
N THR A 13 11.30 3.36 13.91
CA THR A 13 12.19 2.84 12.85
C THR A 13 12.35 1.31 12.87
N ASN A 14 12.22 0.69 14.04
CA ASN A 14 12.23 -0.78 14.21
C ASN A 14 10.89 -1.48 13.89
N GLY A 15 9.89 -0.77 13.37
CA GLY A 15 8.60 -1.33 12.96
C GLY A 15 7.56 -1.45 14.08
N ARG A 16 7.83 -0.93 15.29
CA ARG A 16 6.79 -0.72 16.32
C ARG A 16 5.92 0.47 15.92
N TRP A 17 4.66 0.43 16.31
CA TRP A 17 3.72 1.54 16.09
C TRP A 17 2.82 1.73 17.31
N VAL A 18 2.37 2.97 17.51
CA VAL A 18 1.43 3.36 18.55
C VAL A 18 0.42 4.36 17.99
N ASN A 19 -0.85 4.20 18.30
CA ASN A 19 -1.88 5.19 18.04
C ASN A 19 -2.52 5.59 19.37
N LEU A 20 -2.76 6.88 19.57
CA LEU A 20 -3.43 7.43 20.74
C LEU A 20 -4.78 7.99 20.32
N ALA A 21 -5.83 7.70 21.08
CA ALA A 21 -7.13 8.33 20.97
C ALA A 21 -7.63 8.74 22.35
N VAL A 22 -8.45 9.79 22.40
CA VAL A 22 -9.18 10.16 23.61
C VAL A 22 -10.54 9.46 23.55
N GLU A 23 -11.03 8.92 24.66
CA GLU A 23 -12.38 8.37 24.85
C GLU A 23 -12.87 8.70 26.26
N GLU A 24 -14.01 9.40 26.38
CA GLU A 24 -14.70 9.68 27.66
C GLU A 24 -13.75 10.18 28.78
N GLU A 25 -12.91 11.19 28.50
CA GLU A 25 -11.90 11.77 29.40
C GLU A 25 -10.65 10.93 29.70
N THR A 26 -10.45 9.82 28.97
CA THR A 26 -9.23 9.00 29.07
C THR A 26 -8.47 8.94 27.75
N VAL A 27 -7.16 8.71 27.80
CA VAL A 27 -6.37 8.43 26.59
C VAL A 27 -6.18 6.92 26.46
N ILE A 28 -6.56 6.33 25.34
CA ILE A 28 -6.30 4.92 25.03
C ILE A 28 -5.16 4.85 24.03
N SER A 29 -4.14 4.04 24.34
CA SER A 29 -3.05 3.75 23.42
C SER A 29 -3.17 2.36 22.82
N TYR A 30 -3.20 2.27 21.49
CA TYR A 30 -3.13 1.01 20.74
C TYR A 30 -1.72 0.82 20.18
N SER A 31 -1.11 -0.35 20.35
CA SER A 31 0.27 -0.58 19.93
C SER A 31 0.51 -1.97 19.34
N GLY A 32 1.52 -2.09 18.48
CA GLY A 32 1.89 -3.34 17.83
C GLY A 32 3.28 -3.33 17.19
N THR A 33 3.59 -4.38 16.44
CA THR A 33 4.85 -4.56 15.71
C THR A 33 4.61 -4.83 14.23
N ASN A 34 5.66 -4.78 13.40
CA ASN A 34 5.63 -5.18 11.99
C ASN A 34 5.46 -6.69 11.76
N ARG A 35 5.68 -7.51 12.80
CA ARG A 35 5.44 -8.97 12.79
C ARG A 35 4.01 -9.32 13.16
N SER A 36 3.23 -8.35 13.61
CA SER A 36 1.79 -8.49 13.71
C SER A 36 1.27 -8.59 12.28
N THR A 37 0.85 -9.77 11.86
CA THR A 37 0.18 -9.99 10.57
C THR A 37 -1.13 -9.20 10.60
N VAL A 38 -1.12 -7.97 10.08
CA VAL A 38 -2.36 -7.28 9.70
C VAL A 38 -2.86 -8.03 8.47
N PRO A 39 -4.08 -8.59 8.47
CA PRO A 39 -5.28 -8.04 9.09
C PRO A 39 -5.73 -8.68 10.41
N TYR A 40 -4.91 -9.54 11.02
CA TYR A 40 -5.34 -10.38 12.14
C TYR A 40 -5.10 -9.68 13.48
N PHE A 41 -6.19 -9.36 14.18
CA PHE A 41 -6.27 -8.73 15.51
C PHE A 41 -5.51 -9.40 16.66
N GLY A 42 -4.71 -10.43 16.43
CA GLY A 42 -4.09 -11.23 17.49
C GLY A 42 -2.93 -10.57 18.24
N ARG A 43 -2.46 -9.36 17.88
CA ARG A 43 -1.25 -8.74 18.48
C ARG A 43 -1.32 -7.23 18.72
N VAL A 44 -2.51 -6.63 18.66
CA VAL A 44 -2.68 -5.22 19.06
C VAL A 44 -2.88 -5.18 20.57
N LYS A 45 -2.01 -4.47 21.29
CA LYS A 45 -2.19 -4.18 22.71
C LYS A 45 -2.92 -2.87 22.88
N HIS A 46 -3.84 -2.78 23.83
CA HIS A 46 -4.41 -1.50 24.26
C HIS A 46 -4.10 -1.24 25.74
N GLU A 47 -3.87 0.02 26.08
CA GLU A 47 -3.64 0.47 27.46
C GLU A 47 -4.42 1.77 27.68
N THR A 48 -5.11 1.88 28.80
CA THR A 48 -5.86 3.08 29.20
C THR A 48 -5.01 3.95 30.11
N HIS A 49 -4.95 5.24 29.81
CA HIS A 49 -4.20 6.25 30.54
C HIS A 49 -5.18 7.28 31.11
N THR A 50 -5.51 7.13 32.39
CA THR A 50 -6.36 8.09 33.10
C THR A 50 -5.53 9.33 33.47
N PRO A 51 -5.98 10.55 33.13
CA PRO A 51 -5.30 11.77 33.54
C PRO A 51 -5.14 11.86 35.07
N ARG A 52 -4.01 12.42 35.52
CA ARG A 52 -3.80 12.70 36.96
C ARG A 52 -4.74 13.84 37.40
N ALA A 53 -5.03 13.92 38.70
CA ALA A 53 -5.84 15.01 39.26
C ALA A 53 -5.36 16.39 38.78
N GLY A 54 -6.28 17.19 38.23
CA GLY A 54 -5.99 18.52 37.67
C GLY A 54 -5.47 18.54 36.24
N ARG A 55 -5.40 17.39 35.54
CA ARG A 55 -5.00 17.29 34.13
C ARG A 55 -6.17 16.85 33.25
N SER A 56 -6.34 17.46 32.09
CA SER A 56 -7.31 17.02 31.07
C SER A 56 -6.82 15.82 30.25
N ALA A 57 -7.72 15.16 29.52
CA ALA A 57 -7.34 14.12 28.56
C ALA A 57 -6.40 14.64 27.46
N ASP A 58 -6.62 15.87 26.99
CA ASP A 58 -5.77 16.52 25.97
C ASP A 58 -4.35 16.77 26.48
N GLU A 59 -4.20 17.22 27.72
CA GLU A 59 -2.89 17.42 28.35
C GLU A 59 -2.15 16.08 28.56
N GLU A 60 -2.87 15.00 28.87
CA GLU A 60 -2.28 13.66 28.94
C GLU A 60 -1.87 13.15 27.55
N LEU A 61 -2.69 13.40 26.52
CA LEU A 61 -2.40 13.06 25.13
C LEU A 61 -1.11 13.76 24.65
N GLU A 62 -0.97 15.07 24.90
CA GLU A 62 0.23 15.82 24.53
C GLU A 62 1.48 15.33 25.24
N LYS A 63 1.37 15.01 26.53
CA LYS A 63 2.47 14.43 27.31
C LYS A 63 2.92 13.09 26.74
N LEU A 64 1.98 12.19 26.46
CA LEU A 64 2.28 10.86 25.89
C LEU A 64 2.91 10.99 24.50
N ALA A 65 2.37 11.86 23.64
CA ALA A 65 2.93 12.12 22.34
C ALA A 65 4.36 12.66 22.40
N ALA A 66 4.64 13.62 23.29
CA ALA A 66 5.98 14.12 23.52
C ALA A 66 6.93 13.01 23.98
N ASP A 67 6.44 12.08 24.79
CA ASP A 67 7.22 10.92 25.25
C ASP A 67 7.54 9.93 24.13
N PHE A 68 6.59 9.63 23.23
CA PHE A 68 6.87 8.79 22.07
C PHE A 68 7.89 9.43 21.13
N LYS A 69 7.80 10.75 20.90
CA LYS A 69 8.81 11.49 20.12
C LYS A 69 10.21 11.38 20.74
N ARG A 70 10.33 11.54 22.06
CA ARG A 70 11.61 11.33 22.79
C ARG A 70 12.16 9.91 22.64
N ARG A 71 11.28 8.93 22.44
CA ARG A 71 11.62 7.52 22.18
C ARG A 71 11.82 7.20 20.70
N ASN A 72 12.10 8.20 19.86
CA ASN A 72 12.34 8.07 18.41
C ASN A 72 11.15 7.54 17.59
N TYR A 73 9.92 7.75 18.07
CA TYR A 73 8.75 7.56 17.22
C TYR A 73 8.52 8.81 16.37
N LEU A 74 8.27 8.58 15.09
CA LEU A 74 7.84 9.59 14.12
C LEU A 74 6.32 9.72 14.19
N GLU A 75 5.83 10.94 14.38
CA GLU A 75 4.40 11.23 14.33
C GLU A 75 3.94 11.41 12.88
N ILE A 76 2.85 10.76 12.51
CA ILE A 76 2.19 10.92 11.22
C ILE A 76 1.21 12.08 11.35
N THR A 77 1.39 13.11 10.54
CA THR A 77 0.55 14.30 10.55
C THR A 77 -0.02 14.56 9.15
N PRO A 78 -1.29 15.00 9.04
CA PRO A 78 -1.82 15.47 7.76
C PRO A 78 -0.97 16.61 7.22
N THR A 79 -0.67 16.59 5.92
CA THR A 79 0.18 17.60 5.30
C THR A 79 -0.61 18.52 4.38
N LYS A 80 -0.26 19.81 4.40
CA LYS A 80 -0.78 20.84 3.48
C LYS A 80 -0.04 20.74 2.13
N LYS A 81 -0.68 21.22 1.06
CA LYS A 81 -0.09 21.25 -0.28
C LYS A 81 1.16 22.16 -0.32
N PRO A 82 2.36 21.65 -0.63
CA PRO A 82 3.54 22.48 -0.84
C PRO A 82 3.53 23.13 -2.24
N ALA A 83 4.30 24.21 -2.41
CA ALA A 83 4.53 24.82 -3.72
C ALA A 83 5.35 23.87 -4.61
N GLY A 84 4.99 23.75 -5.89
CA GLY A 84 5.72 22.89 -6.85
C GLY A 84 5.47 21.38 -6.71
N GLU A 85 4.43 20.97 -5.97
CA GLU A 85 4.06 19.55 -5.82
C GLU A 85 3.76 18.88 -7.17
N THR A 86 4.44 17.77 -7.48
CA THR A 86 4.14 16.94 -8.65
C THR A 86 2.78 16.26 -8.51
N LYS A 87 2.14 15.87 -9.63
CA LYS A 87 0.83 15.19 -9.60
C LYS A 87 0.83 13.97 -8.67
N ILE A 88 1.84 13.11 -8.78
CA ILE A 88 1.94 11.90 -7.95
C ILE A 88 2.09 12.20 -6.45
N ASN A 89 2.89 13.21 -6.08
CA ASN A 89 3.04 13.62 -4.68
C ASN A 89 1.74 14.21 -4.11
N GLY A 90 0.98 14.95 -4.93
CA GLY A 90 -0.32 15.48 -4.52
C GLY A 90 -1.39 14.41 -4.33
N LEU A 91 -1.35 13.33 -5.12
CA LEU A 91 -2.20 12.16 -4.91
C LEU A 91 -1.83 11.43 -3.61
N TRP A 92 -0.55 11.20 -3.37
CA TRP A 92 -0.10 10.58 -2.12
C TRP A 92 -0.49 11.39 -0.90
N ARG A 93 -0.27 12.71 -0.90
CA ARG A 93 -0.67 13.59 0.19
C ARG A 93 -2.16 13.47 0.51
N ARG A 94 -3.01 13.44 -0.52
CA ARG A 94 -4.45 13.26 -0.33
C ARG A 94 -4.79 11.89 0.24
N LEU A 95 -4.13 10.83 -0.25
CA LEU A 95 -4.33 9.48 0.27
C LEU A 95 -3.88 9.34 1.73
N GLU A 96 -2.74 9.93 2.10
CA GLU A 96 -2.28 10.01 3.49
C GLU A 96 -3.31 10.73 4.35
N ASN A 97 -3.76 11.93 3.95
CA ASN A 97 -4.76 12.67 4.71
C ASN A 97 -6.06 11.87 4.86
N TRP A 98 -6.52 11.20 3.78
CA TRP A 98 -7.68 10.32 3.82
C TRP A 98 -7.47 9.18 4.82
N HIS A 99 -6.30 8.53 4.84
CA HIS A 99 -5.98 7.50 5.82
C HIS A 99 -5.94 8.01 7.26
N CYS A 100 -5.41 9.21 7.51
CA CYS A 100 -5.43 9.82 8.83
C CYS A 100 -6.86 9.93 9.37
N GLU A 101 -7.81 10.28 8.50
CA GLU A 101 -9.23 10.49 8.85
C GLU A 101 -10.05 9.19 8.90
N HIS A 102 -9.71 8.18 8.10
CA HIS A 102 -10.58 7.02 7.88
C HIS A 102 -10.03 5.70 8.41
N THR A 103 -8.73 5.59 8.65
CA THR A 103 -8.15 4.36 9.21
C THR A 103 -8.60 4.19 10.65
N PRO A 104 -9.07 2.99 11.07
CA PRO A 104 -9.41 2.76 12.47
C PRO A 104 -8.21 2.99 13.41
N VAL A 105 -8.47 3.42 14.66
CA VAL A 105 -7.41 3.72 15.65
C VAL A 105 -6.58 2.49 16.00
N PHE A 106 -7.18 1.30 15.98
CA PHE A 106 -6.49 0.03 16.25
C PHE A 106 -5.70 -0.51 15.06
N CYS A 107 -5.77 0.13 13.89
CA CYS A 107 -5.01 -0.27 12.71
C CYS A 107 -3.64 0.42 12.68
N ARG A 108 -2.62 -0.36 12.32
CA ARG A 108 -1.31 0.18 11.94
C ARG A 108 -1.49 1.13 10.75
N TRP A 109 -0.72 2.21 10.73
CA TRP A 109 -0.61 3.06 9.55
C TRP A 109 -0.15 2.26 8.32
N PRO A 110 -0.88 2.34 7.19
CA PRO A 110 -0.72 1.39 6.09
C PRO A 110 0.42 1.73 5.13
N LEU A 111 1.13 2.84 5.29
CA LEU A 111 2.18 3.26 4.36
C LEU A 111 3.54 3.24 5.06
N ALA A 112 4.49 2.48 4.49
CA ALA A 112 5.85 2.43 5.02
C ALA A 112 6.56 3.78 4.83
N PRO A 113 7.61 4.08 5.61
CA PRO A 113 8.55 5.14 5.27
C PRO A 113 9.11 4.96 3.86
N GLY A 114 9.46 6.06 3.21
CA GLY A 114 10.05 6.08 1.87
C GLY A 114 11.38 5.36 1.78
N ALA A 115 11.65 4.79 0.60
CA ALA A 115 12.94 4.22 0.27
C ALA A 115 14.00 5.32 0.17
N SER A 116 15.22 4.99 0.55
CA SER A 116 16.38 5.83 0.27
C SER A 116 16.78 5.76 -1.20
N GLU A 117 17.50 6.79 -1.66
CA GLU A 117 18.13 6.81 -2.98
C GLU A 117 19.01 5.58 -3.24
N ARG A 118 19.71 5.10 -2.20
CA ARG A 118 20.55 3.89 -2.29
C ARG A 118 19.73 2.63 -2.54
N GLU A 119 18.58 2.49 -1.87
CA GLU A 119 17.68 1.35 -2.08
C GLU A 119 17.10 1.35 -3.50
N ILE A 120 16.69 2.52 -4.02
CA ILE A 120 16.21 2.65 -5.40
C ILE A 120 17.31 2.26 -6.40
N GLN A 121 18.52 2.79 -6.23
CA GLN A 121 19.64 2.48 -7.13
C GLN A 121 20.02 1.00 -7.11
N ALA A 122 20.02 0.38 -5.92
CA ALA A 122 20.27 -1.05 -5.77
C ALA A 122 19.18 -1.89 -6.46
N PHE A 123 17.92 -1.47 -6.33
CA PHE A 123 16.79 -2.11 -7.01
C PHE A 123 16.90 -2.01 -8.54
N GLU A 124 17.08 -0.81 -9.08
CA GLU A 124 17.24 -0.56 -10.52
C GLU A 124 18.42 -1.33 -11.11
N LYS A 125 19.54 -1.43 -10.36
CA LYS A 125 20.68 -2.27 -10.75
C LYS A 125 20.31 -3.75 -10.78
N THR A 126 19.50 -4.22 -9.83
CA THR A 126 19.07 -5.63 -9.75
C THR A 126 18.19 -6.01 -10.93
N ILE A 127 17.20 -5.18 -11.27
CA ILE A 127 16.28 -5.45 -12.39
C ILE A 127 16.86 -5.08 -13.76
N GLY A 128 18.03 -4.42 -13.80
CA GLY A 128 18.69 -3.98 -15.03
C GLY A 128 17.96 -2.86 -15.78
N ALA A 129 17.05 -2.14 -15.11
CA ALA A 129 16.19 -1.12 -15.71
C ALA A 129 15.89 0.02 -14.72
N LYS A 130 15.49 1.18 -15.25
CA LYS A 130 15.05 2.33 -14.45
C LYS A 130 13.57 2.24 -14.13
N LEU A 131 13.18 2.63 -12.92
CA LEU A 131 11.78 2.77 -12.57
C LEU A 131 11.16 3.94 -13.35
N PRO A 132 9.90 3.83 -13.80
CA PRO A 132 9.12 4.97 -14.27
C PRO A 132 9.11 6.09 -13.21
N ALA A 133 9.09 7.34 -13.65
CA ALA A 133 9.26 8.49 -12.76
C ALA A 133 8.23 8.54 -11.61
N ASP A 134 6.99 8.14 -11.88
CA ASP A 134 5.93 8.09 -10.87
C ASP A 134 6.10 6.93 -9.88
N MET A 135 6.53 5.76 -10.34
CA MET A 135 6.90 4.64 -9.47
C MET A 135 8.10 4.98 -8.58
N ARG A 136 9.13 5.59 -9.16
CA ARG A 136 10.30 6.06 -8.41
C ARG A 136 9.90 7.07 -7.33
N ALA A 137 9.11 8.09 -7.68
CA ALA A 137 8.61 9.08 -6.72
C ALA A 137 7.74 8.43 -5.63
N SER A 138 6.93 7.44 -5.99
CA SER A 138 6.08 6.71 -5.05
C SER A 138 6.91 5.90 -4.06
N TYR A 139 7.93 5.15 -4.51
CA TYR A 139 8.80 4.40 -3.61
C TYR A 139 9.68 5.30 -2.72
N LEU A 140 10.15 6.43 -3.25
CA LEU A 140 10.85 7.45 -2.44
C LEU A 140 9.96 8.05 -1.33
N ARG A 141 8.63 8.03 -1.53
CA ARG A 141 7.68 8.50 -0.53
C ARG A 141 7.26 7.39 0.44
N HIS A 142 6.95 6.20 -0.07
CA HIS A 142 6.55 5.03 0.69
C HIS A 142 7.16 3.76 0.11
N ASN A 143 7.98 3.04 0.88
CA ASN A 143 8.56 1.77 0.44
C ASN A 143 7.60 0.59 0.65
N GLY A 144 6.45 0.62 -0.02
CA GLY A 144 5.38 -0.36 0.11
C GLY A 144 4.35 -0.04 1.20
N SER A 145 3.38 -0.93 1.39
CA SER A 145 2.24 -0.78 2.29
C SER A 145 2.42 -1.46 3.65
N ALA A 146 3.66 -1.66 4.09
CA ALA A 146 3.98 -2.14 5.43
C ALA A 146 3.23 -3.43 5.87
N ARG A 147 2.97 -4.37 4.93
CA ARG A 147 2.17 -5.59 5.13
C ARG A 147 0.66 -5.41 5.25
N VAL A 148 0.16 -4.20 5.01
CA VAL A 148 -1.27 -3.96 4.81
C VAL A 148 -1.62 -4.27 3.37
N LYS A 149 -2.72 -5.00 3.14
CA LYS A 149 -3.20 -5.35 1.80
C LYS A 149 -3.87 -4.16 1.10
N LEU A 150 -3.11 -3.10 0.84
CA LEU A 150 -3.59 -1.86 0.21
C LEU A 150 -4.15 -2.11 -1.20
N LEU A 151 -3.61 -3.10 -1.91
CA LEU A 151 -4.02 -3.49 -3.26
C LEU A 151 -5.09 -4.60 -3.25
N ALA A 152 -5.65 -4.98 -2.09
CA ALA A 152 -6.82 -5.86 -2.03
C ALA A 152 -8.03 -5.28 -2.77
N VAL A 153 -8.10 -3.96 -2.92
CA VAL A 153 -9.10 -3.25 -3.74
C VAL A 153 -9.11 -3.65 -5.23
N ILE A 154 -8.04 -4.33 -5.69
CA ILE A 154 -7.91 -4.95 -7.02
C ILE A 154 -7.53 -6.44 -6.95
N GLY A 155 -7.62 -7.05 -5.76
CA GLY A 155 -7.26 -8.46 -5.53
C GLY A 155 -5.76 -8.77 -5.46
N GLU A 156 -4.90 -7.75 -5.47
CA GLU A 156 -3.44 -7.92 -5.62
C GLU A 156 -2.67 -7.87 -4.28
N GLY A 157 -3.38 -7.87 -3.15
CA GLY A 157 -2.77 -8.01 -1.83
C GLY A 157 -2.02 -6.77 -1.33
N GLU A 158 -0.80 -6.95 -0.83
CA GLU A 158 0.03 -5.84 -0.35
C GLU A 158 0.84 -5.19 -1.48
N TRP A 159 1.14 -3.90 -1.38
CA TRP A 159 2.17 -3.26 -2.20
C TRP A 159 3.52 -3.50 -1.54
N VAL A 160 4.37 -4.33 -2.14
CA VAL A 160 5.60 -4.77 -1.48
C VAL A 160 6.70 -3.70 -1.56
N ASN A 161 7.63 -3.76 -0.60
CA ASN A 161 8.84 -2.95 -0.63
C ASN A 161 9.79 -3.39 -1.76
N LEU A 162 10.77 -2.56 -2.09
CA LEU A 162 11.74 -2.84 -3.17
C LEU A 162 12.55 -4.12 -2.96
N GLN A 163 12.85 -4.49 -1.71
CA GLN A 163 13.61 -5.71 -1.41
C GLN A 163 12.78 -6.96 -1.76
N GLU A 164 11.52 -7.01 -1.37
CA GLU A 164 10.62 -8.12 -1.70
C GLU A 164 10.29 -8.13 -3.21
N SER A 165 10.02 -6.97 -3.81
CA SER A 165 9.85 -6.84 -5.27
C SER A 165 11.05 -7.43 -6.03
N ALA A 166 12.27 -7.15 -5.59
CA ALA A 166 13.48 -7.73 -6.19
C ALA A 166 13.58 -9.26 -6.02
N LYS A 167 13.06 -9.83 -4.92
CA LYS A 167 13.01 -11.28 -4.75
C LYS A 167 11.99 -11.92 -5.68
N HIS A 168 10.79 -11.35 -5.80
CA HIS A 168 9.78 -11.83 -6.74
C HIS A 168 10.27 -11.72 -8.18
N TRP A 169 10.92 -10.62 -8.54
CA TRP A 169 11.54 -10.48 -9.86
C TRP A 169 12.62 -11.55 -10.11
N LYS A 170 13.54 -11.80 -9.17
CA LYS A 170 14.54 -12.87 -9.31
C LYS A 170 13.87 -14.24 -9.50
N PHE A 171 12.84 -14.53 -8.70
CA PHE A 171 12.07 -15.75 -8.85
C PHE A 171 11.44 -15.87 -10.25
N PHE A 172 10.85 -14.80 -10.78
CA PHE A 172 10.34 -14.75 -12.16
C PHE A 172 11.44 -15.10 -13.18
N GLN A 173 12.66 -14.58 -13.00
CA GLN A 173 13.78 -14.87 -13.88
C GLN A 173 14.25 -16.33 -13.78
N ASP A 174 14.24 -16.90 -12.58
CA ASP A 174 14.65 -18.30 -12.34
C ASP A 174 13.68 -19.29 -13.00
N ILE A 175 12.37 -19.01 -12.95
CA ILE A 175 11.33 -19.90 -13.53
C ILE A 175 11.06 -19.63 -15.02
N ARG A 176 11.55 -18.50 -15.57
CA ARG A 176 11.29 -18.09 -16.96
C ARG A 176 11.59 -19.18 -17.99
N PRO A 177 12.76 -19.88 -17.97
CA PRO A 177 13.05 -20.90 -18.97
C PRO A 177 12.03 -22.05 -19.00
N SER A 178 11.50 -22.42 -17.82
CA SER A 178 10.47 -23.46 -17.71
C SER A 178 9.13 -23.01 -18.28
N LEU A 179 8.74 -21.75 -18.05
CA LEU A 179 7.48 -21.21 -18.57
C LEU A 179 7.54 -20.91 -20.07
N GLU A 180 8.68 -20.44 -20.59
CA GLU A 180 8.88 -20.27 -22.03
C GLU A 180 8.68 -21.60 -22.79
N ALA A 181 9.12 -22.73 -22.21
CA ALA A 181 8.92 -24.06 -22.79
C ALA A 181 7.46 -24.55 -22.74
N ALA A 182 6.67 -24.11 -21.76
CA ALA A 182 5.27 -24.48 -21.61
C ALA A 182 4.34 -23.76 -22.61
N GLY A 183 4.79 -22.64 -23.19
CA GLY A 183 3.96 -21.81 -24.07
C GLY A 183 2.89 -21.04 -23.31
N PHE A 184 2.08 -20.24 -24.02
CA PHE A 184 1.07 -19.37 -23.41
C PHE A 184 -0.35 -19.90 -23.59
N LEU A 185 -1.15 -19.86 -22.51
CA LEU A 185 -2.51 -20.44 -22.52
C LEU A 185 -3.54 -19.55 -23.26
N LYS A 186 -3.49 -18.22 -23.07
CA LYS A 186 -4.49 -17.28 -23.64
C LYS A 186 -3.94 -15.87 -23.78
N PRO A 187 -3.96 -15.21 -24.96
CA PRO A 187 -3.41 -13.86 -25.22
C PRO A 187 -3.76 -12.85 -24.10
N PRO A 188 -2.81 -12.01 -23.66
CA PRO A 188 -3.04 -11.09 -22.57
C PRO A 188 -3.97 -9.95 -23.05
N LEU A 189 -4.82 -9.43 -22.17
CA LEU A 189 -5.80 -8.39 -22.50
C LEU A 189 -5.17 -6.99 -22.44
N GLY A 190 -4.74 -6.50 -23.60
CA GLY A 190 -4.15 -5.17 -23.78
C GLY A 190 -2.80 -5.23 -24.47
N PRO A 191 -2.10 -4.09 -24.62
CA PRO A 191 -0.86 -4.02 -25.36
C PRO A 191 0.34 -4.54 -24.55
N MET A 192 0.33 -5.85 -24.27
CA MET A 192 1.39 -6.60 -23.59
C MET A 192 1.99 -7.63 -24.55
N LYS A 193 3.24 -7.99 -24.33
CA LYS A 193 3.87 -9.06 -25.12
C LYS A 193 3.20 -10.40 -24.84
N GLU A 194 2.98 -11.19 -25.89
CA GLU A 194 2.47 -12.55 -25.80
C GLU A 194 3.58 -13.53 -25.39
N VAL A 195 4.08 -13.35 -24.18
CA VAL A 195 5.08 -14.21 -23.54
C VAL A 195 4.60 -14.60 -22.15
N GLN A 196 5.09 -15.72 -21.63
CA GLN A 196 4.75 -16.14 -20.27
C GLN A 196 5.36 -15.21 -19.22
N ILE A 197 6.62 -14.83 -19.37
CA ILE A 197 7.33 -13.87 -18.52
C ILE A 197 8.29 -13.04 -19.37
N SER A 198 8.41 -11.73 -19.08
CA SER A 198 9.46 -10.85 -19.63
C SER A 198 10.37 -10.33 -18.51
N PRO A 199 11.69 -10.18 -18.73
CA PRO A 199 12.59 -9.47 -17.82
C PRO A 199 12.11 -8.06 -17.46
N GLY A 200 11.35 -7.41 -18.36
CA GLY A 200 10.79 -6.08 -18.15
C GLY A 200 9.51 -6.05 -17.30
N TRP A 201 9.00 -7.21 -16.84
CA TRP A 201 7.82 -7.29 -15.99
C TRP A 201 8.24 -7.36 -14.53
N ILE A 202 7.93 -6.30 -13.78
CA ILE A 202 8.44 -6.10 -12.42
C ILE A 202 7.30 -6.30 -11.42
N PRO A 203 7.29 -7.41 -10.63
CA PRO A 203 6.26 -7.64 -9.61
C PRO A 203 6.38 -6.62 -8.48
N ILE A 204 5.27 -5.96 -8.14
CA ILE A 204 5.21 -4.95 -7.08
C ILE A 204 4.18 -5.25 -6.00
N SER A 205 3.45 -6.37 -6.09
CA SER A 205 2.52 -6.78 -5.05
C SER A 205 2.75 -8.21 -4.59
N ASP A 206 2.08 -8.60 -3.51
CA ASP A 206 2.02 -9.99 -3.06
C ASP A 206 0.63 -10.25 -2.45
N ASN A 207 -0.12 -11.16 -3.08
CA ASN A 207 -1.43 -11.61 -2.59
C ASN A 207 -1.37 -12.88 -1.73
N SER A 208 -0.16 -13.43 -1.52
CA SER A 208 0.15 -14.71 -0.87
C SER A 208 -0.32 -15.96 -1.62
N GLY A 209 -0.85 -15.79 -2.83
CA GLY A 209 -1.25 -16.86 -3.75
C GLY A 209 -0.32 -17.01 -4.96
N GLY A 210 0.67 -16.12 -5.12
CA GLY A 210 1.59 -16.12 -6.27
C GLY A 210 1.16 -15.19 -7.41
N ASP A 211 0.06 -14.44 -7.25
CA ASP A 211 -0.34 -13.44 -8.22
C ASP A 211 0.23 -12.07 -7.87
N HIS A 212 0.47 -11.29 -8.91
CA HIS A 212 1.20 -10.05 -8.81
C HIS A 212 0.57 -8.97 -9.70
N LEU A 213 0.43 -7.76 -9.15
CA LEU A 213 0.46 -6.55 -9.94
C LEU A 213 1.89 -6.31 -10.39
N CYS A 214 2.08 -6.12 -11.69
CA CYS A 214 3.36 -5.90 -12.31
C CYS A 214 3.43 -4.53 -12.98
N ILE A 215 4.62 -3.91 -12.95
CA ILE A 215 4.97 -2.81 -13.85
C ILE A 215 5.48 -3.42 -15.15
N ASP A 216 4.95 -2.99 -16.28
CA ASP A 216 5.43 -3.38 -17.60
C ASP A 216 6.42 -2.35 -18.16
N LEU A 217 7.70 -2.71 -18.16
CA LEU A 217 8.79 -1.93 -18.76
C LEU A 217 9.09 -2.34 -20.21
N ASP A 218 8.40 -3.35 -20.72
CA ASP A 218 8.65 -3.96 -22.02
C ASP A 218 7.32 -4.26 -22.76
N PRO A 219 6.47 -3.23 -22.95
CA PRO A 219 5.13 -3.42 -23.52
C PRO A 219 5.19 -3.82 -25.00
N ALA A 220 4.08 -4.38 -25.48
CA ALA A 220 3.90 -4.58 -26.92
C ALA A 220 3.58 -3.26 -27.64
N LYS A 221 3.51 -3.32 -28.98
CA LYS A 221 3.13 -2.16 -29.81
C LYS A 221 1.80 -1.58 -29.36
N GLY A 222 1.76 -0.25 -29.17
CA GLY A 222 0.59 0.47 -28.66
C GLY A 222 0.48 0.54 -27.14
N GLY A 223 1.39 -0.12 -26.41
CA GLY A 223 1.45 -0.05 -24.95
C GLY A 223 2.35 1.09 -24.46
N LYS A 224 2.36 1.27 -23.14
CA LYS A 224 3.09 2.35 -22.49
C LYS A 224 4.04 1.79 -21.44
N VAL A 225 5.31 2.16 -21.52
CA VAL A 225 6.30 1.83 -20.48
C VAL A 225 5.82 2.39 -19.15
N GLY A 226 5.71 1.51 -18.14
CA GLY A 226 5.16 1.83 -16.83
C GLY A 226 3.66 1.57 -16.67
N GLN A 227 2.97 1.01 -17.67
CA GLN A 227 1.61 0.49 -17.48
C GLN A 227 1.61 -0.63 -16.42
N LEU A 228 0.52 -0.72 -15.67
CA LEU A 228 0.33 -1.73 -14.64
C LEU A 228 -0.57 -2.83 -15.19
N PHE A 229 -0.23 -4.09 -14.93
CA PHE A 229 -1.02 -5.23 -15.35
C PHE A 229 -1.05 -6.30 -14.25
N SER A 230 -2.09 -7.12 -14.27
CA SER A 230 -2.25 -8.26 -13.38
C SER A 230 -1.58 -9.50 -14.00
N TYR A 231 -0.76 -10.19 -13.22
CA TYR A 231 -0.09 -11.44 -13.54
C TYR A 231 -0.61 -12.52 -12.60
N TRP A 232 -1.12 -13.62 -13.16
CA TRP A 232 -1.65 -14.76 -12.40
C TRP A 232 -0.72 -15.95 -12.55
N HIS A 233 -0.40 -16.63 -11.45
CA HIS A 233 0.59 -17.71 -11.50
C HIS A 233 0.15 -18.89 -12.39
N GLU A 234 -1.16 -19.12 -12.57
CA GLU A 234 -1.66 -20.19 -13.46
C GLU A 234 -1.76 -19.76 -14.93
N TYR A 235 -1.88 -18.46 -15.21
CA TYR A 235 -2.22 -17.96 -16.56
C TYR A 235 -1.18 -17.02 -17.16
N GLY A 236 -0.21 -16.53 -16.39
CA GLY A 236 0.74 -15.51 -16.80
C GLY A 236 0.14 -14.10 -16.82
N ALA A 237 0.60 -13.26 -17.74
CA ALA A 237 0.06 -11.91 -17.92
C ALA A 237 -1.41 -11.96 -18.33
N TRP A 238 -2.26 -11.25 -17.58
CA TRP A 238 -3.70 -11.31 -17.75
C TRP A 238 -4.29 -10.06 -18.40
N ARG A 239 -4.21 -8.89 -17.74
CA ARG A 239 -4.84 -7.66 -18.25
C ARG A 239 -4.18 -6.39 -17.72
N ILE A 240 -4.29 -5.31 -18.50
CA ILE A 240 -3.95 -3.97 -18.01
C ILE A 240 -4.91 -3.54 -16.90
N VAL A 241 -4.34 -3.05 -15.80
CA VAL A 241 -5.03 -2.46 -14.65
C VAL A 241 -5.05 -0.93 -14.75
N ALA A 242 -3.94 -0.32 -15.17
CA ALA A 242 -3.83 1.13 -15.33
C ALA A 242 -2.72 1.52 -16.31
N PRO A 243 -2.81 2.67 -17.00
CA PRO A 243 -1.77 3.13 -17.93
C PRO A 243 -0.54 3.75 -17.24
N SER A 244 -0.55 3.88 -15.92
CA SER A 244 0.55 4.34 -15.07
C SER A 244 0.16 4.20 -13.61
N PHE A 245 1.13 4.26 -12.70
CA PHE A 245 0.84 4.27 -11.26
C PHE A 245 0.13 5.55 -10.82
N THR A 246 0.43 6.67 -11.46
CA THR A 246 -0.31 7.92 -11.26
C THR A 246 -1.80 7.74 -11.54
N ALA A 247 -2.16 7.11 -12.66
CA ALA A 247 -3.56 6.87 -13.02
C ALA A 247 -4.24 5.86 -12.09
N PHE A 248 -3.51 4.85 -11.62
CA PHE A 248 -3.99 3.91 -10.61
C PHE A 248 -4.33 4.63 -9.30
N LEU A 249 -3.39 5.43 -8.77
CA LEU A 249 -3.56 6.13 -7.49
C LEU A 249 -4.68 7.18 -7.56
N GLU A 250 -4.80 7.89 -8.69
CA GLU A 250 -5.89 8.83 -8.95
C GLU A 250 -7.26 8.17 -8.89
N ARG A 251 -7.40 6.98 -9.50
CA ARG A 251 -8.62 6.19 -9.48
C ARG A 251 -8.94 5.63 -8.10
N LEU A 252 -7.94 5.08 -7.40
CA LEU A 252 -8.09 4.61 -6.03
C LEU A 252 -8.61 5.74 -5.13
N LEU A 253 -7.97 6.90 -5.19
CA LEU A 253 -8.36 8.04 -4.38
C LEU A 253 -9.76 8.55 -4.73
N LYS A 254 -10.12 8.65 -6.02
CA LYS A 254 -11.49 8.98 -6.47
C LYS A 254 -12.51 8.03 -5.83
N HIS A 255 -12.23 6.72 -5.83
CA HIS A 255 -13.13 5.73 -5.25
C HIS A 255 -13.24 5.83 -3.73
N LEU A 256 -12.13 6.10 -3.04
CA LEU A 256 -12.11 6.32 -1.58
C LEU A 256 -12.91 7.57 -1.18
N GLU A 257 -12.74 8.67 -1.91
CA GLU A 257 -13.45 9.94 -1.68
C GLU A 257 -14.95 9.85 -2.00
N GLN A 258 -15.34 8.96 -2.92
CA GLN A 258 -16.74 8.63 -3.22
C GLN A 258 -17.36 7.64 -2.22
N GLY A 259 -16.58 7.13 -1.25
CA GLY A 259 -17.05 6.14 -0.28
C GLY A 259 -17.34 4.77 -0.90
N LYS A 260 -16.73 4.43 -2.05
CA LYS A 260 -16.88 3.09 -2.65
C LYS A 260 -16.18 1.99 -1.85
N TYR A 261 -15.17 2.37 -1.06
CA TYR A 261 -14.42 1.47 -0.20
C TYR A 261 -14.42 2.01 1.24
N ALA A 262 -14.39 1.09 2.20
CA ALA A 262 -14.22 1.38 3.61
C ALA A 262 -13.31 0.33 4.25
N PHE A 263 -12.77 0.65 5.43
CA PHE A 263 -12.11 -0.36 6.23
C PHE A 263 -13.15 -1.34 6.79
N ASP A 264 -12.96 -2.63 6.54
CA ASP A 264 -13.74 -3.70 7.16
C ASP A 264 -13.37 -3.87 8.63
N GLU A 265 -14.03 -4.82 9.30
CA GLU A 265 -13.75 -5.13 10.70
C GLU A 265 -12.27 -5.48 10.88
N CYS A 266 -11.66 -6.17 9.92
CA CYS A 266 -10.27 -6.60 9.91
C CYS A 266 -9.26 -5.49 9.55
N GLY A 267 -9.72 -4.25 9.34
CA GLY A 267 -8.87 -3.13 8.98
C GLY A 267 -8.32 -3.20 7.55
N GLN A 268 -8.98 -3.92 6.65
CA GLN A 268 -8.68 -3.95 5.22
C GLN A 268 -9.64 -3.06 4.43
N LEU A 269 -9.14 -2.43 3.37
CA LEU A 269 -10.04 -1.74 2.44
C LEU A 269 -10.87 -2.78 1.67
N ALA A 270 -12.18 -2.73 1.84
CA ALA A 270 -13.15 -3.55 1.15
C ALA A 270 -14.19 -2.68 0.42
N PRO A 271 -14.74 -3.14 -0.72
CA PRO A 271 -15.88 -2.46 -1.35
C PRO A 271 -17.05 -2.33 -0.36
N VAL A 272 -17.62 -1.14 -0.21
CA VAL A 272 -18.84 -0.92 0.60
C VAL A 272 -20.03 -1.66 0.00
N LYS A 273 -20.08 -1.68 -1.34
CA LYS A 273 -20.94 -2.52 -2.16
C LYS A 273 -20.06 -3.08 -3.27
N GLY A 274 -20.20 -4.35 -3.61
CA GLY A 274 -19.40 -4.94 -4.69
C GLY A 274 -19.11 -6.42 -4.51
N PRO A 275 -18.28 -6.98 -5.41
CA PRO A 275 -17.85 -8.37 -5.33
C PRO A 275 -16.95 -8.59 -4.12
N SER A 276 -16.88 -9.86 -3.69
CA SER A 276 -15.96 -10.27 -2.64
C SER A 276 -14.51 -10.10 -3.09
N ALA A 277 -13.60 -9.75 -2.17
CA ALA A 277 -12.17 -9.60 -2.47
C ALA A 277 -11.52 -10.86 -3.06
N TYR A 278 -12.13 -12.03 -2.82
CA TYR A 278 -11.71 -13.32 -3.37
C TYR A 278 -12.10 -13.51 -4.85
N GLU A 279 -13.01 -12.70 -5.39
CA GLU A 279 -13.40 -12.73 -6.79
C GLU A 279 -12.54 -11.74 -7.59
N VAL A 280 -11.22 -11.97 -7.63
CA VAL A 280 -10.20 -11.03 -8.16
C VAL A 280 -10.63 -10.40 -9.48
N SER A 281 -11.13 -11.19 -10.43
CA SER A 281 -11.58 -10.63 -11.71
C SER A 281 -12.72 -9.64 -11.59
N LYS A 282 -13.72 -9.95 -10.76
CA LYS A 282 -14.85 -9.06 -10.53
C LYS A 282 -14.41 -7.80 -9.79
N VAL A 283 -13.47 -7.93 -8.84
CA VAL A 283 -12.91 -6.81 -8.09
C VAL A 283 -12.15 -5.85 -9.01
N GLN A 284 -11.36 -6.38 -9.95
CA GLN A 284 -10.68 -5.56 -10.95
C GLN A 284 -11.67 -4.90 -11.92
N ASP A 285 -12.68 -5.63 -12.40
CA ASP A 285 -13.75 -5.03 -13.22
C ASP A 285 -14.47 -3.90 -12.46
N TYR A 286 -14.79 -4.14 -11.18
CA TYR A 286 -15.41 -3.15 -10.31
C TYR A 286 -14.53 -1.92 -10.12
N PHE A 287 -13.22 -2.11 -9.93
CA PHE A 287 -12.27 -1.02 -9.83
C PHE A 287 -12.10 -0.24 -11.14
N GLN A 288 -12.26 -0.88 -12.29
CA GLN A 288 -12.09 -0.23 -13.60
C GLN A 288 -13.36 0.46 -14.13
N LYS A 289 -14.53 0.23 -13.52
CA LYS A 289 -15.86 0.61 -14.03
C LYS A 289 -16.19 2.12 -14.09
N ASP A 290 -15.24 3.04 -13.94
CA ASP A 290 -15.49 4.50 -13.91
C ASP A 290 -14.38 5.41 -14.46
#